data_AF-A0A7K0YM12-F1
#
_entry.id   AF-A0A7K0YM12-F1
#
_cell.length_a   1.000
_cell.length_b   1.000
_cell.length_c   1.000
_cell.angle_alpha   90.00
_cell.angle_beta   90.00
_cell.angle_gamma   90.00
#
_symmetry.space_group_name_H-M   'P 1'
#
loop_
_entity.id
_entity.type
_entity.pdbx_description
1 polymer ?
#
loop_
_entity_poly.entity_id
_entity_poly.type
_entity_poly.pdbx_seq_one_letter_code
_entity_poly.pdbx_strand_id
1 'polypeptide(L)'
;MNAIIYALPVPGARQYKPGNIINLPVRTKHGLQETLPFEWPTDGANAIKYVPPRMAENRPDSFDPQATARVDLPSARQWSMRLVHALVEVVNGSRPAAQLNRWITPEVMSQLQYQIARNKMPRLGVRSIHVHETDDGVAEVSSVF
;
A
#
# COMPACT_ATOMS: atom_id res chain seq x y z
N MET A 1 -6.88 -49.04 -8.37
CA MET A 1 -7.02 -50.16 -7.41
C MET A 1 -7.54 -49.56 -6.12
N ASN A 2 -8.84 -49.72 -5.84
CA ASN A 2 -9.49 -49.16 -4.66
C ASN A 2 -9.77 -50.30 -3.69
N ALA A 3 -9.22 -50.22 -2.49
CA ALA A 3 -9.68 -51.04 -1.36
C ALA A 3 -10.52 -50.14 -0.46
N ILE A 4 -11.83 -50.41 -0.44
CA ILE A 4 -12.79 -49.81 0.49
C ILE A 4 -12.99 -50.83 1.61
N ILE A 5 -12.70 -50.44 2.85
CA ILE A 5 -13.04 -51.22 4.05
C ILE A 5 -13.95 -50.36 4.91
N TYR A 6 -15.14 -50.88 5.23
CA TYR A 6 -16.07 -50.33 6.22
C TYR A 6 -16.35 -51.38 7.29
N ALA A 7 -16.27 -50.99 8.57
CA ALA A 7 -17.00 -51.56 9.72
C ALA A 7 -16.51 -50.86 11.00
N LEU A 8 -17.28 -50.52 12.03
CA LEU A 8 -18.73 -50.50 12.38
C LEU A 8 -18.82 -49.53 13.59
N PRO A 9 -19.98 -48.94 13.95
CA PRO A 9 -20.03 -47.81 14.88
C PRO A 9 -20.39 -48.16 16.35
N VAL A 10 -20.12 -47.17 17.22
CA VAL A 10 -20.63 -46.86 18.60
C VAL A 10 -20.18 -47.73 19.80
N PRO A 11 -20.00 -47.20 21.04
CA PRO A 11 -20.84 -46.21 21.73
C PRO A 11 -20.10 -45.05 22.43
N GLY A 12 -20.62 -43.84 22.29
CA GLY A 12 -20.08 -42.65 22.95
C GLY A 12 -20.09 -41.46 22.01
N ALA A 13 -21.29 -41.02 21.63
CA ALA A 13 -21.49 -39.88 20.75
C ALA A 13 -20.98 -38.58 21.43
N ARG A 14 -19.69 -38.29 21.33
CA ARG A 14 -19.23 -36.91 21.33
C ARG A 14 -19.61 -36.34 19.96
N GLN A 15 -20.58 -35.43 19.95
CA GLN A 15 -20.87 -34.59 18.80
C GLN A 15 -19.55 -34.04 18.24
N TYR A 16 -19.14 -34.53 17.08
CA TYR A 16 -18.06 -33.90 16.33
C TYR A 16 -18.62 -32.57 15.82
N LYS A 17 -18.31 -31.47 16.53
CA LYS A 17 -18.41 -30.14 15.94
C LYS A 17 -17.48 -30.18 14.73
N PRO A 18 -17.95 -29.86 13.50
CA PRO A 18 -17.03 -29.74 12.39
C PRO A 18 -16.00 -28.67 12.78
N GLY A 19 -14.78 -29.11 13.07
CA GLY A 19 -13.66 -28.22 13.32
C GLY A 19 -13.58 -27.30 12.11
N ASN A 20 -13.62 -25.99 12.37
CA ASN A 20 -13.52 -24.99 11.34
C ASN A 20 -12.27 -25.32 10.52
N ILE A 21 -12.44 -25.66 9.23
CA ILE A 21 -11.31 -25.94 8.34
C ILE A 21 -10.64 -24.59 8.10
N ILE A 22 -9.70 -24.24 8.97
CA ILE A 22 -8.79 -23.13 8.75
C ILE A 22 -7.89 -23.59 7.60
N ASN A 23 -8.20 -23.13 6.38
CA ASN A 23 -7.29 -23.23 5.26
C ASN A 23 -6.01 -22.46 5.66
N LEU A 24 -4.99 -23.20 6.07
CA LEU A 24 -3.65 -22.65 6.25
C LEU A 24 -3.13 -22.24 4.86
N PRO A 25 -2.58 -21.02 4.70
CA PRO A 25 -2.06 -20.59 3.41
C PRO A 25 -0.94 -21.53 2.94
N VAL A 26 -1.08 -22.02 1.71
CA VAL A 26 -0.13 -22.95 1.08
C VAL A 26 1.21 -22.23 0.87
N ARG A 27 2.22 -22.68 1.60
CA ARG A 27 3.59 -22.14 1.58
C ARG A 27 4.28 -22.54 0.26
N THR A 28 4.49 -21.59 -0.65
CA THR A 28 5.31 -21.81 -1.85
C THR A 28 6.81 -21.76 -1.50
N LYS A 29 7.64 -22.43 -2.30
CA LYS A 29 9.08 -22.67 -2.04
C LYS A 29 9.93 -21.39 -1.91
N HIS A 30 9.43 -20.24 -2.34
CA HIS A 30 9.98 -18.93 -2.05
C HIS A 30 8.95 -18.23 -1.18
N GLY A 31 9.25 -18.11 0.12
CA GLY A 31 8.31 -17.58 1.11
C GLY A 31 7.82 -16.19 0.71
N LEU A 32 6.66 -16.14 0.04
CA LEU A 32 5.88 -14.93 -0.14
C LEU A 32 5.49 -14.47 1.25
N GLN A 33 6.37 -13.67 1.84
CA GLN A 33 5.96 -12.57 2.67
C GLN A 33 4.88 -11.87 1.86
N GLU A 34 3.62 -12.08 2.23
CA GLU A 34 2.53 -11.23 1.76
C GLU A 34 3.07 -9.81 1.91
N THR A 35 3.25 -9.09 0.80
CA THR A 35 3.76 -7.73 0.85
C THR A 35 2.81 -6.99 1.75
N LEU A 36 3.26 -6.71 2.98
CA LEU A 36 2.43 -6.18 4.04
C LEU A 36 1.65 -5.00 3.46
N PRO A 37 0.35 -4.89 3.75
CA PRO A 37 -0.45 -3.84 3.19
C PRO A 37 0.27 -2.50 3.44
N PHE A 38 0.41 -1.71 2.37
CA PHE A 38 1.06 -0.41 2.46
C PHE A 38 0.12 0.52 3.23
N GLU A 39 0.25 0.45 4.55
CA GLU A 39 -0.57 1.15 5.51
C GLU A 39 0.23 2.28 6.13
N TRP A 40 -0.36 3.46 6.05
CA TRP A 40 0.05 4.62 6.83
C TRP A 40 -1.17 5.07 7.65
N PRO A 41 -1.00 5.39 8.95
CA PRO A 41 -2.08 5.92 9.76
C PRO A 41 -2.67 7.15 9.08
N THR A 42 -3.96 7.11 8.77
CA THR A 42 -4.68 8.15 8.05
C THR A 42 -6.04 8.31 8.67
N ASP A 43 -6.46 9.55 8.90
CA ASP A 43 -7.72 9.88 9.58
C ASP A 43 -8.94 9.84 8.61
N GLY A 44 -9.03 8.80 7.77
CA GLY A 44 -10.14 8.65 6.83
C GLY A 44 -9.95 7.60 5.73
N ALA A 45 -11.01 7.32 4.97
CA ALA A 45 -11.02 6.27 3.95
C ALA A 45 -10.06 6.52 2.76
N ASN A 46 -9.85 7.78 2.37
CA ASN A 46 -8.97 8.17 1.26
C ASN A 46 -7.77 8.95 1.77
N ALA A 47 -6.56 8.55 1.38
CA ALA A 47 -5.34 9.29 1.72
C ALA A 47 -5.02 10.43 0.74
N ILE A 48 -5.75 10.53 -0.37
CA ILE A 48 -5.63 11.62 -1.34
C ILE A 48 -6.93 12.43 -1.34
N LYS A 49 -6.78 13.74 -1.23
CA LYS A 49 -7.82 14.73 -1.47
C LYS A 49 -7.32 15.67 -2.56
N TYR A 50 -8.13 15.88 -3.60
CA TYR A 50 -7.82 16.92 -4.58
C TYR A 50 -8.00 18.29 -3.91
N VAL A 51 -6.93 19.07 -3.90
CA VAL A 51 -6.91 20.44 -3.38
C VAL A 51 -6.46 21.34 -4.53
N PRO A 52 -7.20 22.40 -4.87
CA PRO A 52 -6.77 23.34 -5.90
C PRO A 52 -5.42 23.98 -5.53
N PRO A 53 -4.64 24.45 -6.52
CA PRO A 53 -3.39 25.16 -6.25
C PRO A 53 -3.62 26.30 -5.25
N ARG A 54 -2.72 26.45 -4.28
CA ARG A 54 -2.76 27.56 -3.32
C ARG A 54 -2.57 28.88 -4.09
N MET A 55 -3.68 29.48 -4.50
CA MET A 55 -3.73 30.80 -5.16
C MET A 55 -4.17 31.91 -4.19
N ALA A 56 -4.58 31.56 -2.97
CA ALA A 56 -5.15 32.48 -2.01
C ALA A 56 -4.07 33.10 -1.11
N GLU A 57 -4.03 34.43 -1.11
CA GLU A 57 -3.41 35.23 -0.05
C GLU A 57 -3.96 34.75 1.29
N ASN A 58 -3.07 34.41 2.23
CA ASN A 58 -3.41 33.89 3.54
C ASN A 58 -4.14 34.99 4.33
N ARG A 59 -5.47 35.08 4.16
CA ARG A 59 -6.30 36.10 4.80
C ARG A 59 -6.71 35.54 6.16
N PRO A 60 -6.18 36.06 7.28
CA PRO A 60 -6.36 35.47 8.61
C PRO A 60 -7.81 35.42 9.09
N ASP A 61 -8.72 36.17 8.45
CA ASP A 61 -10.14 36.23 8.79
C ASP A 61 -11.04 35.33 7.92
N SER A 62 -10.47 34.40 7.14
CA SER A 62 -11.28 33.48 6.33
C SER A 62 -11.66 32.21 7.10
N PHE A 63 -12.93 31.83 7.03
CA PHE A 63 -13.45 30.53 7.52
C PHE A 63 -13.19 29.37 6.55
N ASP A 64 -12.34 29.58 5.54
CA ASP A 64 -11.94 28.53 4.61
C ASP A 64 -11.10 27.44 5.31
N PRO A 65 -11.10 26.19 4.81
CA PRO A 65 -10.25 25.12 5.33
C PRO A 65 -8.78 25.53 5.38
N GLN A 66 -8.23 25.62 6.59
CA GLN A 66 -6.84 25.95 6.82
C GLN A 66 -5.94 24.73 6.58
N ALA A 67 -4.74 24.96 6.04
CA ALA A 67 -3.75 23.90 5.90
C ALA A 67 -3.28 23.43 7.27
N THR A 68 -3.14 22.12 7.44
CA THR A 68 -2.50 21.54 8.64
C THR A 68 -1.03 21.93 8.67
N ALA A 69 -0.57 22.49 9.79
CA ALA A 69 0.82 22.88 9.96
C ALA A 69 1.74 21.66 9.87
N ARG A 70 2.96 21.83 9.35
CA ARG A 70 3.96 20.75 9.23
C ARG A 70 4.21 20.04 10.55
N VAL A 71 4.23 20.79 11.65
CA VAL A 71 4.51 20.24 13.00
C VAL A 71 3.46 19.22 13.45
N ASP A 72 2.25 19.32 12.92
CA ASP A 72 1.14 18.41 13.21
C ASP A 72 1.06 17.27 12.18
N LEU A 73 1.92 17.27 11.16
CA LEU A 73 1.97 16.25 10.12
C LEU A 73 3.04 15.18 10.41
N PRO A 74 2.81 13.93 9.96
CA PRO A 74 3.83 12.89 10.03
C PRO A 74 5.07 13.24 9.20
N SER A 75 6.21 12.64 9.55
CA SER A 75 7.47 12.86 8.83
C SER A 75 7.34 12.56 7.33
N ALA A 76 7.49 13.61 6.50
CA ALA A 76 7.49 13.49 5.04
C ALA A 76 8.53 12.46 4.58
N ARG A 77 9.75 12.50 5.13
CA ARG A 77 10.80 11.54 4.81
C ARG A 77 10.39 10.08 5.03
N GLN A 78 9.82 9.77 6.19
CA GLN A 78 9.42 8.39 6.50
C GLN A 78 8.27 7.93 5.60
N TRP A 79 7.29 8.81 5.37
CA TRP A 79 6.16 8.52 4.51
C TRP A 79 6.60 8.27 3.05
N SER A 80 7.40 9.18 2.49
CA SER A 80 7.94 9.10 1.14
C SER A 80 8.79 7.86 0.93
N MET A 81 9.61 7.47 1.92
CA MET A 81 10.40 6.26 1.85
C MET A 81 9.52 5.02 1.63
N ARG A 82 8.46 4.85 2.43
CA ARG A 82 7.58 3.70 2.26
C ARG A 82 6.84 3.72 0.92
N LEU A 83 6.37 4.89 0.47
CA LEU A 83 5.70 5.03 -0.84
C LEU A 83 6.63 4.68 -2.01
N VAL A 84 7.87 5.19 -2.00
CA VAL A 84 8.87 4.92 -3.03
C VAL A 84 9.24 3.44 -3.09
N HIS A 85 9.42 2.79 -1.94
CA HIS A 85 9.64 1.34 -1.90
C HIS A 85 8.45 0.55 -2.45
N ALA A 86 7.22 0.92 -2.08
CA ALA A 86 6.03 0.27 -2.61
C ALA A 86 5.90 0.45 -4.13
N LEU A 87 6.26 1.61 -4.68
CA LEU A 87 6.34 1.85 -6.13
C LEU A 87 7.36 0.92 -6.80
N VAL A 88 8.57 0.81 -6.25
CA VAL A 88 9.62 -0.07 -6.78
C VAL A 88 9.21 -1.53 -6.73
N GLU A 89 8.56 -1.98 -5.66
CA GLU A 89 8.03 -3.34 -5.55
C GLU A 89 6.96 -3.63 -6.60
N VAL A 90 6.09 -2.65 -6.91
CA VAL A 90 5.11 -2.78 -7.99
C VAL A 90 5.79 -2.87 -9.35
N VAL A 91 6.77 -2.00 -9.61
CA VAL A 91 7.56 -2.03 -10.86
C VAL A 91 8.30 -3.35 -11.03
N ASN A 92 8.86 -3.89 -9.95
CA ASN A 92 9.58 -5.16 -9.95
C ASN A 92 8.63 -6.39 -9.97
N GLY A 93 7.31 -6.19 -9.93
CA GLY A 93 6.31 -7.25 -9.94
C GLY A 93 6.17 -8.02 -8.62
N SER A 94 6.74 -7.52 -7.52
CA SER A 94 6.64 -8.13 -6.19
C SER A 94 5.43 -7.64 -5.38
N ARG A 95 4.80 -6.52 -5.77
CA ARG A 95 3.59 -5.97 -5.13
C ARG A 95 2.46 -5.72 -6.15
N PRO A 96 1.18 -5.99 -5.83
CA PRO A 96 0.05 -5.60 -6.69
C PRO A 96 -0.12 -4.08 -6.79
N ALA A 97 -0.24 -3.55 -8.01
CA ALA A 97 -0.40 -2.11 -8.26
C ALA A 97 -1.63 -1.49 -7.57
N ALA A 98 -2.72 -2.27 -7.40
CA ALA A 98 -3.95 -1.81 -6.76
C ALA A 98 -3.76 -1.30 -5.32
N GLN A 99 -2.71 -1.75 -4.61
CA GLN A 99 -2.41 -1.27 -3.26
C GLN A 99 -1.96 0.20 -3.22
N LEU A 100 -1.53 0.76 -4.35
CA LEU A 100 -1.12 2.16 -4.45
C LEU A 100 -2.29 3.11 -4.74
N ASN A 101 -3.47 2.62 -5.17
CA ASN A 101 -4.61 3.45 -5.57
C ASN A 101 -5.03 4.49 -4.52
N ARG A 102 -4.84 4.19 -3.24
CA ARG A 102 -5.18 5.10 -2.14
C ARG A 102 -4.20 6.26 -2.00
N TRP A 103 -2.97 6.11 -2.51
CA TRP A 103 -1.80 6.94 -2.17
C TRP A 103 -1.20 7.70 -3.37
N ILE A 104 -1.54 7.33 -4.60
CA ILE A 104 -1.15 8.06 -5.81
C ILE A 104 -2.36 8.51 -6.63
N THR A 105 -2.23 9.61 -7.37
CA THR A 105 -3.34 10.10 -8.20
C THR A 105 -3.62 9.14 -9.36
N PRO A 106 -4.85 9.15 -9.92
CA PRO A 106 -5.21 8.30 -11.06
C PRO A 106 -4.30 8.49 -12.28
N GLU A 107 -3.79 9.70 -12.51
CA GLU A 107 -2.89 10.02 -13.61
C GLU A 107 -1.55 9.31 -13.43
N VAL A 108 -0.96 9.38 -12.23
CA VAL A 108 0.29 8.69 -11.90
C VAL A 108 0.11 7.17 -11.97
N MET A 109 -1.02 6.66 -11.48
CA MET A 109 -1.36 5.23 -11.60
C MET A 109 -1.41 4.77 -13.06
N SER A 110 -2.05 5.55 -13.93
CA SER A 110 -2.17 5.24 -15.36
C SER A 110 -0.80 5.24 -16.06
N GLN A 111 0.07 6.21 -15.74
CA GLN A 111 1.43 6.26 -16.25
C GLN A 111 2.27 5.05 -15.78
N LEU A 112 2.14 4.67 -14.51
CA LEU A 112 2.83 3.50 -13.96
C LEU A 112 2.43 2.21 -14.68
N GLN A 113 1.13 1.97 -14.83
CA GLN A 113 0.61 0.79 -15.53
C GLN A 113 1.09 0.72 -16.97
N TYR A 114 1.11 1.86 -17.67
CA TYR A 114 1.61 1.95 -19.03
C TYR A 114 3.11 1.61 -19.16
N GLN A 115 3.95 2.05 -18.22
CA GLN A 115 5.38 1.72 -18.24
C GLN A 115 5.64 0.24 -17.94
N ILE A 116 4.88 -0.35 -17.00
CA ILE A 116 4.92 -1.77 -16.68
C ILE A 116 4.51 -2.61 -17.89
N ALA A 117 3.39 -2.28 -18.54
CA ALA A 117 2.90 -3.01 -19.71
C ALA A 117 3.90 -3.00 -20.89
N ARG A 118 4.71 -1.95 -21.00
CA ARG A 118 5.76 -1.84 -22.02
C ARG A 118 7.04 -2.61 -21.68
N ASN A 119 7.10 -3.25 -20.52
CA ASN A 119 8.28 -3.93 -19.97
C ASN A 119 9.56 -3.07 -20.06
N LYS A 120 9.39 -1.75 -19.96
CA LYS A 120 10.47 -0.76 -20.14
C LYS A 120 11.31 -0.55 -18.88
N MET A 121 10.87 -1.11 -17.75
CA MET A 121 11.49 -0.85 -16.46
C MET A 121 12.49 -1.97 -16.15
N PRO A 122 13.79 -1.65 -15.96
CA PRO A 122 14.72 -2.61 -15.38
C PRO A 122 14.33 -2.89 -13.92
N ARG A 123 14.96 -3.89 -13.30
CA ARG A 123 14.82 -4.10 -11.85
C ARG A 123 15.37 -2.87 -11.13
N LEU A 124 14.50 -2.13 -10.44
CA LEU A 124 14.85 -0.90 -9.72
C LEU A 124 15.19 -1.21 -8.27
N GLY A 125 16.15 -0.47 -7.71
CA GLY A 125 16.49 -0.50 -6.29
C GLY A 125 16.71 0.91 -5.77
N VAL A 126 16.04 1.29 -4.68
CA VAL A 126 16.17 2.65 -4.13
C VAL A 126 17.59 2.87 -3.59
N ARG A 127 18.33 3.83 -4.15
CA ARG A 127 19.66 4.23 -3.67
C ARG A 127 19.59 5.36 -2.66
N SER A 128 18.80 6.39 -2.96
CA SER A 128 18.67 7.58 -2.11
C SER A 128 17.34 8.27 -2.37
N ILE A 129 16.77 8.86 -1.32
CA ILE A 129 15.58 9.67 -1.37
C ILE A 129 15.91 11.05 -0.80
N HIS A 130 15.65 12.09 -1.58
CA HIS A 130 15.80 13.47 -1.18
C HIS A 130 14.42 14.09 -1.00
N VAL A 131 14.21 14.69 0.16
CA VAL A 131 12.98 15.40 0.50
C VAL A 131 13.32 16.86 0.71
N HIS A 132 12.62 17.73 -0.01
CA HIS A 132 12.69 19.17 0.12
C HIS A 132 11.30 19.67 0.51
N GLU A 133 11.22 20.55 1.49
CA GLU A 133 9.95 21.13 1.91
C GLU A 133 9.85 22.55 1.39
N THR A 134 8.91 22.75 0.47
CA THR A 134 8.78 24.00 -0.28
C THR A 134 7.88 25.00 0.46
N ASP A 135 6.85 24.52 1.16
CA ASP A 135 5.88 25.32 1.91
C ASP A 135 5.40 24.53 3.14
N ASP A 136 4.71 25.20 4.07
CA ASP A 136 4.21 24.55 5.28
C ASP A 136 3.24 23.41 4.94
N GLY A 137 3.60 22.21 5.41
CA GLY A 137 2.93 20.96 5.13
C GLY A 137 3.06 20.42 3.69
N VAL A 138 3.96 20.97 2.86
CA VAL A 138 4.18 20.52 1.48
C VAL A 138 5.63 20.06 1.28
N ALA A 139 5.79 18.83 0.81
CA ALA A 139 7.09 18.23 0.54
C ALA A 139 7.21 17.77 -0.93
N GLU A 140 8.30 18.16 -1.57
CA GLU A 140 8.78 17.63 -2.83
C GLU A 140 9.78 16.50 -2.58
N VAL A 141 9.66 15.45 -3.37
CA VAL A 141 10.43 14.21 -3.16
C VAL A 141 11.03 13.76 -4.48
N SER A 142 12.33 13.50 -4.46
CA SER A 142 13.02 12.83 -5.57
C SER A 142 13.71 11.55 -5.09
N SER A 143 13.72 10.54 -5.94
CA SER A 143 14.37 9.27 -5.67
C SER A 143 15.36 8.91 -6.77
N VAL A 144 16.46 8.30 -6.38
CA VAL A 144 17.47 7.73 -7.26
C VAL A 144 17.38 6.20 -7.18
N PHE A 145 17.30 5.54 -8.33
CA PHE A 145 17.13 4.08 -8.47
C PHE A 145 18.33 3.44 -9.18
#